data_AF-A0A971BSE2-F1
#
_entry.id   AF-A0A971BSE2-F1
#
_cell.length_a   1.000
_cell.length_b   1.000
_cell.length_c   1.000
_cell.angle_alpha   90.00
_cell.angle_beta   90.00
_cell.angle_gamma   90.00
#
_symmetry.space_group_name_H-M   'P 1'
#
loop_
_entity.id
_entity.type
_entity.pdbx_description
1 polymer ?
#
loop_
_entity_poly.entity_id
_entity_poly.type
_entity_poly.pdbx_seq_one_letter_code
_entity_poly.pdbx_strand_id
1 'polypeptide(L)'
;MSAWSKRLIEPLISRFVIHYHKTARPHYDLRVVMDRRLRSWSLLKEPPRRVGERRLAIERESFPVEAASSPVFEEEAFGRGPVIAWDEGEVEIGPEAAAELKLRFAGSKMTGTYRLRRMRWYPGNQWMFSRIEP
;
A
#
# COMPACT_ATOMS: atom_id res chain seq x y z
N MET A 1 38.36 -15.44 10.06
CA MET A 1 37.44 -14.37 10.50
C MET A 1 37.17 -13.47 9.30
N SER A 2 35.97 -13.53 8.72
CA SER A 2 35.62 -12.69 7.57
C SER A 2 34.36 -11.91 7.91
N ALA A 3 34.54 -10.60 8.05
CA ALA A 3 33.50 -9.61 8.29
C ALA A 3 32.70 -9.37 7.00
N TRP A 4 31.90 -10.36 6.59
CA TRP A 4 30.86 -10.13 5.57
C TRP A 4 29.73 -9.36 6.23
N SER A 5 29.83 -8.04 6.06
CA SER A 5 28.82 -7.01 6.24
C SER A 5 27.42 -7.56 6.54
N LYS A 6 27.03 -7.46 7.82
CA LYS A 6 25.62 -7.22 8.16
C LYS A 6 25.25 -5.91 7.49
N ARG A 7 24.86 -5.95 6.21
CA ARG A 7 24.10 -4.87 5.60
C ARG A 7 22.79 -4.90 6.38
N LEU A 8 22.71 -4.07 7.42
CA LEU A 8 21.45 -3.71 8.04
C LEU A 8 20.60 -3.27 6.85
N ILE A 9 19.57 -4.05 6.53
CA ILE A 9 18.62 -3.67 5.50
C ILE A 9 17.90 -2.49 6.12
N GLU A 10 18.46 -1.30 5.89
CA GLU A 10 17.82 -0.07 6.33
C GLU A 10 16.45 -0.01 5.67
N PRO A 11 15.42 0.36 6.43
CA PRO A 11 14.10 0.46 5.87
C PRO A 11 14.09 1.45 4.71
N LEU A 12 13.41 1.08 3.61
CA LEU A 12 13.28 1.96 2.46
C LEU A 12 12.19 2.99 2.76
N ILE A 13 12.57 4.26 2.86
CA ILE A 13 11.61 5.37 2.90
C ILE A 13 11.12 5.62 1.47
N SER A 14 9.81 5.66 1.30
CA SER A 14 9.13 5.87 0.02
C SER A 14 7.86 6.68 0.21
N ARG A 15 7.03 6.78 -0.83
CA ARG A 15 5.75 7.49 -0.81
C ARG A 15 4.56 6.55 -1.01
N PHE A 16 3.44 6.96 -0.43
CA PHE A 16 2.15 6.32 -0.65
C PHE A 16 1.06 7.35 -0.94
N VAL A 17 -0.01 6.86 -1.57
CA VAL A 17 -1.30 7.55 -1.68
C VAL A 17 -2.41 6.54 -1.46
N ILE A 18 -3.54 7.01 -0.95
CA ILE A 18 -4.78 6.27 -0.87
C ILE A 18 -5.83 7.08 -1.61
N HIS A 19 -6.33 6.51 -2.70
CA HIS A 19 -7.44 7.09 -3.45
C HIS A 19 -8.76 6.52 -2.98
N TYR A 20 -9.77 7.38 -2.84
CA TYR A 20 -11.16 6.96 -2.70
C TYR A 20 -11.88 7.11 -4.04
N HIS A 21 -12.38 6.00 -4.56
CA HIS A 21 -13.11 5.95 -5.83
C HIS A 21 -14.61 5.98 -5.53
N LYS A 22 -15.26 7.12 -5.73
CA LYS A 22 -16.71 7.26 -5.52
C LYS A 22 -17.49 6.77 -6.74
N THR A 23 -17.57 5.46 -6.87
CA THR A 23 -18.32 4.77 -7.93
C THR A 23 -19.60 4.14 -7.37
N ALA A 24 -20.37 3.41 -8.18
CA ALA A 24 -21.48 2.57 -7.71
C ALA A 24 -21.04 1.51 -6.67
N ARG A 25 -19.76 1.13 -6.68
CA ARG A 25 -19.12 0.29 -5.67
C ARG A 25 -17.90 1.04 -5.11
N PRO A 26 -18.10 1.87 -4.08
CA PRO A 26 -17.01 2.65 -3.52
C PRO A 26 -15.89 1.75 -3.00
N HIS A 27 -14.66 2.15 -3.24
CA HIS A 27 -13.48 1.45 -2.77
C HIS A 27 -12.32 2.41 -2.59
N TYR A 28 -11.29 1.92 -1.90
CA TYR A 28 -10.05 2.63 -1.63
C TYR A 28 -8.91 1.90 -2.32
N ASP A 29 -8.04 2.62 -3.02
CA ASP A 29 -6.83 2.07 -3.61
C ASP A 29 -5.62 2.57 -2.84
N LEU A 30 -4.97 1.68 -2.08
CA LEU A 30 -3.67 1.93 -1.46
C LEU A 30 -2.59 1.71 -2.51
N ARG A 31 -1.77 2.72 -2.75
CA ARG A 31 -0.67 2.66 -3.72
C ARG A 31 0.64 3.03 -3.03
N VAL A 32 1.67 2.22 -3.22
CA VAL A 32 2.99 2.39 -2.62
C VAL A 32 4.06 2.29 -3.70
N VAL A 33 5.00 3.23 -3.70
CA VAL A 33 6.16 3.18 -4.60
C VAL A 33 7.19 2.19 -4.02
N MET A 34 7.47 1.10 -4.74
CA MET A 34 8.41 0.04 -4.34
C MET A 34 9.13 -0.51 -5.56
N ASP A 35 10.44 -0.70 -5.50
CA ASP A 35 11.24 -1.28 -6.60
C ASP A 35 11.01 -0.59 -7.95
N ARG A 36 10.90 0.76 -7.94
CA ARG A 36 10.56 1.58 -9.12
C ARG A 36 9.20 1.24 -9.76
N ARG A 37 8.33 0.57 -9.03
CA ARG A 37 6.96 0.23 -9.45
C ARG A 37 5.96 0.82 -8.48
N LEU A 38 4.75 1.08 -8.97
CA LEU A 38 3.61 1.38 -8.14
C LEU A 38 2.86 0.10 -7.82
N ARG A 39 3.07 -0.43 -6.61
CA ARG A 39 2.28 -1.55 -6.12
C ARG A 39 0.97 -1.03 -5.54
N SER A 40 -0.13 -1.67 -5.92
CA SER A 40 -1.48 -1.17 -5.63
C SER A 40 -2.36 -2.26 -5.05
N TRP A 41 -3.20 -1.91 -4.08
CA TRP A 41 -4.17 -2.80 -3.46
C TRP A 41 -5.53 -2.11 -3.27
N SER A 42 -6.60 -2.73 -3.77
CA SER A 42 -7.97 -2.24 -3.59
C SER A 42 -8.61 -2.79 -2.31
N LEU A 43 -9.28 -1.94 -1.57
CA LEU A 43 -10.00 -2.20 -0.31
C LEU A 43 -11.46 -1.76 -0.48
N LEU A 44 -12.43 -2.64 -0.19
CA LEU A 44 -13.86 -2.29 -0.29
C LEU A 44 -14.36 -1.37 0.84
N LYS A 45 -13.54 -1.18 1.87
CA LYS A 45 -13.83 -0.33 3.03
C LYS A 45 -12.59 0.48 3.34
N GLU A 46 -12.76 1.52 4.15
CA GLU A 46 -11.65 2.33 4.61
C GLU A 46 -10.50 1.48 5.21
N PRO A 47 -9.24 1.94 5.05
CA PRO A 47 -8.10 1.36 5.73
C PRO A 47 -8.35 1.12 7.23
N PRO A 48 -7.80 0.05 7.83
CA PRO A 48 -7.91 -0.20 9.26
C PRO A 48 -7.46 1.03 10.07
N ARG A 49 -8.31 1.55 10.96
CA ARG A 49 -7.94 2.71 11.80
C ARG A 49 -7.54 2.32 13.22
N ARG A 50 -7.88 1.11 13.67
CA ARG A 50 -7.53 0.62 15.01
C ARG A 50 -6.71 -0.65 14.91
N VAL A 51 -5.82 -0.85 15.87
CA VAL A 51 -5.07 -2.10 16.01
C VAL A 51 -6.06 -3.27 16.14
N GLY A 52 -5.80 -4.34 15.40
CA GLY A 52 -6.67 -5.52 15.35
C GLY A 52 -7.73 -5.49 14.25
N GLU A 53 -8.07 -4.32 13.69
CA GLU A 53 -8.92 -4.25 12.51
C GLU A 53 -8.21 -4.83 11.28
N ARG A 54 -8.97 -5.55 10.44
CA ARG A 54 -8.45 -6.16 9.21
C ARG A 54 -9.35 -5.85 8.01
N ARG A 55 -8.76 -5.81 6.82
CA ARG A 55 -9.44 -5.63 5.54
C ARG A 55 -8.87 -6.62 4.53
N LEU A 56 -9.76 -7.16 3.69
CA LEU A 56 -9.33 -7.82 2.47
C LEU A 56 -8.80 -6.75 1.51
N ALA A 57 -7.59 -6.97 1.00
CA ALA A 57 -6.90 -6.12 0.06
C ALA A 57 -6.61 -6.92 -1.21
N ILE A 58 -7.04 -6.41 -2.37
CA ILE A 58 -6.86 -7.08 -3.66
C ILE A 58 -5.73 -6.40 -4.40
N GLU A 59 -4.60 -7.08 -4.56
CA GLU A 59 -3.44 -6.60 -5.31
C GLU A 59 -3.81 -6.41 -6.79
N ARG A 60 -3.49 -5.24 -7.33
CA ARG A 60 -3.71 -4.84 -8.72
C ARG A 60 -2.41 -4.92 -9.49
N GLU A 61 -2.50 -4.87 -10.83
CA GLU A 61 -1.33 -4.80 -11.69
C GLU A 61 -0.46 -3.58 -11.33
N SER A 62 0.85 -3.79 -11.33
CA SER A 62 1.81 -2.74 -10.98
C SER A 62 2.37 -2.08 -12.23
N PHE A 63 2.42 -0.75 -12.21
CA PHE A 63 2.94 0.06 -13.31
C PHE A 63 4.34 0.59 -12.97
N PRO A 64 5.26 0.72 -13.95
CA PRO A 64 6.53 1.40 -13.74
C PRO A 64 6.30 2.84 -13.28
N VAL A 65 7.13 3.34 -12.36
CA VAL A 65 7.03 4.74 -11.90
C VAL A 65 7.36 5.70 -13.05
N GLU A 66 8.20 5.31 -14.01
CA GLU A 66 8.57 6.15 -15.17
C GLU A 66 7.45 6.25 -16.21
N ALA A 67 6.60 5.22 -16.31
CA ALA A 67 5.37 5.28 -17.10
C ALA A 67 4.29 6.11 -16.40
N ALA A 68 4.44 6.30 -15.10
CA ALA A 68 3.71 7.27 -14.30
C ALA A 68 4.48 8.59 -14.28
N SER A 69 4.40 9.37 -15.35
CA SER A 69 4.72 10.81 -15.34
C SER A 69 3.82 11.56 -14.35
N SER A 70 4.16 11.51 -13.06
CA SER A 70 3.42 12.10 -11.93
C SER A 70 1.87 12.01 -11.91
N PRO A 71 1.16 10.93 -12.34
CA PRO A 71 -0.31 10.89 -12.38
C PRO A 71 -0.90 9.99 -11.28
N VAL A 72 -0.07 9.34 -10.46
CA VAL A 72 -0.56 8.51 -9.34
C VAL A 72 -1.22 9.37 -8.28
N PHE A 73 -0.79 10.63 -8.15
CA PHE A 73 -1.34 11.63 -7.25
C PHE A 73 -2.34 12.57 -7.96
N GLU A 74 -2.49 12.44 -9.27
CA GLU A 74 -3.41 13.20 -10.12
C GLU A 74 -4.19 12.22 -11.01
N GLU A 75 -5.03 11.38 -10.42
CA GLU A 75 -5.96 10.59 -11.23
C GLU A 75 -7.11 11.51 -11.68
N GLU A 76 -7.01 12.06 -12.89
CA GLU A 76 -8.16 12.66 -13.56
C GLU A 76 -9.21 11.57 -13.82
N ALA A 77 -10.46 11.91 -13.55
CA ALA A 77 -11.62 11.02 -13.61
C ALA A 77 -11.93 10.57 -15.05
N PHE A 78 -11.14 9.67 -15.61
CA PHE A 78 -11.45 9.00 -16.89
C PHE A 78 -12.67 8.08 -16.71
N GLY A 79 -13.87 8.65 -16.84
CA GLY A 79 -15.14 7.94 -17.03
C GLY A 79 -15.62 7.04 -15.88
N ARG A 80 -14.97 7.07 -14.70
CA ARG A 80 -15.25 6.14 -13.58
C ARG A 80 -15.78 6.78 -12.29
N GLY A 81 -16.11 8.07 -12.33
CA GLY A 81 -16.56 8.84 -11.16
C GLY A 81 -15.40 9.56 -10.47
N PRO A 82 -15.68 10.46 -9.51
CA PRO A 82 -14.65 11.28 -8.89
C PRO A 82 -13.69 10.43 -8.05
N VAL A 83 -12.40 10.62 -8.29
CA VAL A 83 -11.29 10.10 -7.48
C VAL A 83 -10.87 11.21 -6.52
N ILE A 84 -10.73 10.87 -5.24
CA ILE A 84 -10.31 11.81 -4.20
C ILE A 84 -9.08 11.23 -3.52
N ALA A 85 -8.01 12.01 -3.41
CA ALA A 85 -6.91 11.68 -2.51
C ALA A 85 -7.46 11.63 -1.07
N TRP A 86 -7.62 10.42 -0.56
CA TRP A 86 -8.12 10.18 0.79
C TRP A 86 -7.01 10.44 1.80
N ASP A 87 -5.79 9.99 1.54
CA ASP A 87 -4.60 10.30 2.33
C ASP A 87 -3.33 10.08 1.51
N GLU A 88 -2.24 10.72 1.90
CA GLU A 88 -0.93 10.58 1.27
C GLU A 88 0.18 10.91 2.27
N GLY A 89 1.39 10.47 1.96
CA GLY A 89 2.55 10.79 2.79
C GLY A 89 3.74 9.87 2.54
N GLU A 90 4.59 9.79 3.55
CA GLU A 90 5.74 8.89 3.56
C GLU A 90 5.36 7.51 4.09
N VAL A 91 6.03 6.50 3.58
CA VAL A 91 5.92 5.13 4.09
C VAL A 91 7.30 4.53 4.22
N GLU A 92 7.56 3.98 5.39
CA GLU A 92 8.71 3.13 5.64
C GLU A 92 8.35 1.70 5.26
N ILE A 93 9.17 1.10 4.40
CA ILE A 93 8.96 -0.25 3.89
C ILE A 93 9.97 -1.19 4.55
N GLY A 94 9.45 -2.12 5.35
CA GLY A 94 10.25 -3.22 5.90
C GLY A 94 10.50 -4.31 4.83
N PRO A 95 11.44 -5.24 5.10
CA PRO A 95 11.74 -6.32 4.18
C PRO A 95 10.49 -7.18 3.91
N GLU A 96 10.21 -7.47 2.64
CA GLU A 96 9.18 -8.45 2.29
C GLU A 96 9.68 -9.86 2.65
N ALA A 97 8.99 -10.53 3.56
CA ALA A 97 9.39 -11.84 4.07
C ALA A 97 8.19 -12.77 4.16
N ALA A 98 8.32 -14.01 3.70
CA ALA A 98 7.28 -15.02 3.81
C ALA A 98 5.89 -14.56 3.30
N ALA A 99 5.85 -13.81 2.19
CA ALA A 99 4.65 -13.19 1.62
C ALA A 99 3.91 -12.24 2.59
N GLU A 100 4.69 -11.56 3.43
CA GLU A 100 4.27 -10.52 4.35
C GLU A 100 5.09 -9.25 4.08
N LEU A 101 4.42 -8.11 4.06
CA LEU A 101 5.00 -6.79 3.92
C LEU A 101 4.60 -5.94 5.13
N LYS A 102 5.60 -5.35 5.79
CA LYS A 102 5.40 -4.39 6.88
C LYS A 102 5.60 -2.98 6.36
N LEU A 103 4.66 -2.10 6.67
CA LEU A 103 4.61 -0.74 6.18
C LEU A 103 4.32 0.20 7.36
N ARG A 104 5.18 1.17 7.63
CA ARG A 104 4.92 2.21 8.63
C ARG A 104 4.55 3.49 7.91
N PHE A 105 3.29 3.90 8.06
CA PHE A 105 2.73 5.04 7.35
C PHE A 105 2.84 6.31 8.18
N ALA A 106 3.16 7.41 7.50
CA ALA A 106 3.19 8.76 8.03
C ALA A 106 2.32 9.68 7.14
N GLY A 107 1.01 9.44 7.14
CA GLY A 107 0.00 10.29 6.50
C GLY A 107 -0.74 11.19 7.48
N SER A 108 -1.73 11.93 6.99
CA SER A 108 -2.59 12.78 7.82
C SER A 108 -3.72 11.99 8.49
N LYS A 109 -4.19 10.90 7.86
CA LYS A 109 -5.30 10.06 8.36
C LYS A 109 -4.83 8.67 8.75
N MET A 110 -3.83 8.15 8.06
CA MET A 110 -3.28 6.82 8.22
C MET A 110 -1.85 6.91 8.72
N THR A 111 -1.68 6.52 9.98
CA THR A 111 -0.41 6.54 10.69
C THR A 111 -0.16 5.21 11.38
N GLY A 112 1.11 4.92 11.66
CA GLY A 112 1.53 3.74 12.42
C GLY A 112 1.88 2.54 11.54
N THR A 113 2.11 1.40 12.17
CA THR A 113 2.58 0.20 11.47
C THR A 113 1.43 -0.70 11.03
N TYR A 114 1.49 -1.10 9.77
CA TYR A 114 0.55 -1.99 9.12
C TYR A 114 1.27 -3.22 8.55
N ARG A 115 0.46 -4.24 8.31
CA ARG A 115 0.88 -5.48 7.68
C ARG A 115 -0.05 -5.82 6.52
N LEU A 116 0.54 -6.16 5.39
CA LEU A 116 -0.08 -6.89 4.29
C LEU A 116 0.43 -8.33 4.30
N ARG A 117 -0.46 -9.31 4.41
CA ARG A 117 -0.09 -10.74 4.35
C ARG A 117 -0.87 -11.45 3.25
N ARG A 118 -0.18 -12.06 2.28
CA ARG A 118 -0.81 -12.79 1.18
C ARG A 118 -1.56 -14.02 1.70
N MET A 119 -2.80 -14.21 1.25
CA MET A 119 -3.63 -15.34 1.66
C MET A 119 -3.25 -16.59 0.86
N ARG A 120 -2.55 -17.52 1.49
CA ARG A 120 -1.95 -18.71 0.83
C ARG A 120 -2.96 -19.74 0.32
N TRP A 121 -4.17 -19.75 0.88
CA TRP A 121 -5.20 -20.74 0.59
C TRP A 121 -6.19 -20.30 -0.50
N TYR A 122 -6.03 -19.08 -1.01
CA TYR A 122 -6.83 -18.56 -2.11
C TYR A 122 -5.92 -18.34 -3.32
N PRO A 123 -6.21 -18.91 -4.49
CA PRO A 123 -5.46 -18.59 -5.69
C PRO A 123 -5.57 -17.08 -5.98
N GLY A 124 -4.45 -16.43 -6.21
CA GLY A 124 -4.40 -15.10 -6.80
C GLY A 124 -3.84 -13.97 -5.92
N ASN A 125 -4.47 -12.82 -6.03
CA ASN A 125 -3.96 -11.50 -5.66
C ASN A 125 -4.52 -10.99 -4.32
N GLN A 126 -4.92 -11.89 -3.41
CA GLN A 126 -5.60 -11.49 -2.18
C GLN A 126 -4.64 -11.40 -0.98
N TRP A 127 -4.77 -10.30 -0.25
CA TRP A 127 -3.97 -9.96 0.91
C TRP A 127 -4.87 -9.60 2.09
N MET A 128 -4.41 -9.91 3.29
CA MET A 128 -4.99 -9.39 4.52
C MET A 128 -4.22 -8.16 4.95
N PHE A 129 -4.91 -7.01 4.98
CA PHE A 129 -4.36 -5.74 5.43
C PHE A 129 -4.80 -5.46 6.88
N SER A 130 -3.87 -5.14 7.77
CA SER A 130 -4.17 -4.95 9.19
C SER A 130 -3.27 -3.89 9.81
N ARG A 131 -3.82 -3.05 10.70
CA ARG A 131 -3.01 -2.21 11.58
C ARG A 131 -2.50 -3.08 12.73
N ILE A 132 -1.19 -3.05 12.96
CA ILE A 132 -0.52 -3.86 13.98
C ILE A 132 0.05 -3.03 15.11
N GLU A 133 0.41 -1.77 14.87
CA GLU A 133 0.89 -0.84 15.89
C GLU A 133 0.22 0.54 15.72
N PRO A 134 0.13 1.35 16.79
CA PRO A 134 -0.28 2.74 16.72
C PRO A 134 0.60 3.58 15.80
#